data_AF-A0A948LZP5-F1
#
_entry.id   AF-A0A948LZP5-F1
#
_cell.length_a   1.000
_cell.length_b   1.000
_cell.length_c   1.000
_cell.angle_alpha   90.00
_cell.angle_beta   90.00
_cell.angle_gamma   90.00
#
_symmetry.space_group_name_H-M   'P 1'
#
loop_
_entity.id
_entity.type
_entity.pdbx_description
1 polymer ?
#
loop_
_entity_poly.entity_id
_entity_poly.type
_entity_poly.pdbx_seq_one_letter_code
_entity_poly.pdbx_strand_id
1 'polypeptide(L)'
;MNDTAQATNAALRWLDRLQSAGPRSLLQEALPTDAATTAPALAALAAEALARERSLLVVTPDDELLPDVSNALDMNLRPLCLVLPGADYASRITLRATLSLLKSRLQRDGDDTQGPAWRAQRARLLEHAGHWHACLDWCARNGDRDSWPDDFGALFPVRFAPRSAAGSLLASPADWVVMLEPRIHAAPSLGPWAETAPTLLLTGRLTGAAALVKVDEQARLRIELELLGQELAELELELATAQAEIGDFTQRYHATIGGRMAELDLLQAEVALRRAEAAPNDSHSQRTAQQAWSRAERSHEESSRFADRKQAAAAVDSGRGFRAGTDVKKLYRQIAQKIHPDRARDEADRAWRTELMTEANRAYRNADREALQEILASWQESLHATTARSGKDHSSSSALAMQVARLRRRVTEIESELNRLYGSRLYELFAAAKVASRQGRDLLQEMAGRLEGQIAAIKHALGTT
;
A
#
# COMPACT_ATOMS: atom_id res chain seq x y z
N MET A 1 15.13 -22.68 4.65
CA MET A 1 14.00 -23.44 5.27
C MET A 1 14.17 -23.61 6.79
N ASN A 2 15.39 -23.70 7.33
CA ASN A 2 15.58 -23.86 8.78
C ASN A 2 15.21 -22.59 9.59
N ASP A 3 15.55 -21.40 9.08
CA ASP A 3 15.43 -20.14 9.83
C ASP A 3 13.97 -19.68 10.04
N THR A 4 13.10 -19.90 9.06
CA THR A 4 11.66 -19.55 9.16
C THR A 4 10.93 -20.41 10.20
N ALA A 5 11.27 -21.70 10.27
CA ALA A 5 10.71 -22.60 11.28
C ALA A 5 11.21 -22.25 12.69
N GLN A 6 12.50 -21.91 12.82
CA GLN A 6 13.07 -21.44 14.09
C GLN A 6 12.45 -20.14 14.56
N ALA A 7 12.25 -19.18 13.66
CA ALA A 7 11.58 -17.92 13.98
C ALA A 7 10.14 -18.13 14.47
N THR A 8 9.39 -19.01 13.79
CA THR A 8 8.01 -19.36 14.18
C THR A 8 7.97 -20.01 15.57
N ASN A 9 8.87 -20.96 15.84
CA ASN A 9 8.96 -21.62 17.15
C ASN A 9 9.31 -20.64 18.27
N ALA A 10 10.23 -19.70 18.01
CA ALA A 10 10.59 -18.67 18.98
C ALA A 10 9.38 -17.77 19.30
N ALA A 11 8.64 -17.32 18.28
CA ALA A 11 7.45 -16.50 18.43
C ALA A 11 6.36 -17.21 19.26
N LEU A 12 6.07 -18.48 18.96
CA LEU A 12 5.08 -19.27 19.70
C LEU A 12 5.46 -19.47 21.17
N ARG A 13 6.75 -19.71 21.44
CA ARG A 13 7.24 -19.80 22.83
C ARG A 13 7.05 -18.48 23.57
N TRP A 14 7.39 -17.35 22.97
CA TRP A 14 7.21 -16.04 23.59
C TRP A 14 5.74 -15.72 23.85
N LEU A 15 4.88 -16.08 22.90
CA LEU A 15 3.43 -15.92 23.01
C LEU A 15 2.87 -16.70 24.20
N ASP A 16 3.23 -17.97 24.36
CA ASP A 16 2.77 -18.81 25.49
C ASP A 16 3.14 -18.19 26.85
N ARG A 17 4.36 -17.65 26.95
CA ARG A 17 4.84 -16.94 28.15
C ARG A 17 4.00 -15.68 28.42
N LEU A 18 3.74 -14.87 27.40
CA LEU A 18 2.94 -13.65 27.53
C LEU A 18 1.47 -13.94 27.87
N GLN A 19 0.90 -15.02 27.33
CA GLN A 19 -0.49 -15.41 27.59
C GLN A 19 -0.70 -15.97 29.01
N SER A 20 0.29 -16.69 29.53
CA SER A 20 0.25 -17.27 30.88
C SER A 20 0.59 -16.28 31.99
N ALA A 21 1.09 -15.10 31.64
CA ALA A 21 1.53 -14.10 32.61
C ALA A 21 0.40 -13.18 33.09
N GLY A 22 0.39 -12.91 34.39
CA GLY A 22 -0.50 -11.91 34.98
C GLY A 22 -0.06 -10.47 34.65
N PRO A 23 -0.93 -9.47 34.87
CA PRO A 23 -0.55 -8.07 34.72
C PRO A 23 0.68 -7.73 35.58
N ARG A 24 1.55 -6.85 35.10
CA ARG A 24 2.81 -6.44 35.76
C ARG A 24 3.86 -7.55 35.96
N SER A 25 3.71 -8.71 35.31
CA SER A 25 4.71 -9.77 35.37
C SER A 25 5.93 -9.40 34.51
N LEU A 26 7.14 -9.63 35.05
CA LEU A 26 8.38 -9.56 34.28
C LEU A 26 8.86 -10.99 33.98
N LEU A 27 8.86 -11.35 32.72
CA LEU A 27 9.31 -12.65 32.21
C LEU A 27 10.67 -12.48 31.54
N GLN A 28 11.49 -13.53 31.54
CA GLN A 28 12.75 -13.52 30.83
C GLN A 28 12.86 -14.74 29.91
N GLU A 29 13.30 -14.52 28.68
CA GLU A 29 13.57 -15.56 27.69
C GLU A 29 14.87 -15.24 26.92
N ALA A 30 15.45 -16.27 26.30
CA ALA A 30 16.62 -16.10 25.46
C ALA A 30 16.25 -15.50 24.10
N LEU A 31 17.03 -14.49 23.67
CA LEU A 31 16.98 -13.96 22.31
C LEU A 31 17.62 -14.97 21.35
N PRO A 32 17.09 -15.17 20.12
CA PRO A 32 17.75 -16.02 19.14
C PRO A 32 19.13 -15.44 18.82
N THR A 33 20.15 -16.29 18.70
CA THR A 33 21.54 -15.86 18.48
C THR A 33 21.80 -15.23 17.13
N ASP A 34 20.89 -15.40 16.16
CA ASP A 34 21.01 -14.89 14.80
C ASP A 34 19.96 -13.77 14.52
N ALA A 35 20.44 -12.65 13.97
CA ALA A 35 19.61 -11.53 13.53
C ALA A 35 18.62 -11.95 12.44
N ALA A 36 19.02 -12.87 11.53
CA ALA A 36 18.17 -13.38 10.46
C ALA A 36 16.98 -14.22 10.99
N THR A 37 17.03 -14.67 12.25
CA THR A 37 15.92 -15.35 12.92
C THR A 37 15.13 -14.41 13.84
N THR A 38 15.79 -13.41 14.43
CA THR A 38 15.18 -12.49 15.41
C THR A 38 14.10 -11.61 14.79
N ALA A 39 14.40 -10.93 13.68
CA ALA A 39 13.43 -10.06 13.03
C ALA A 39 12.17 -10.82 12.55
N PRO A 40 12.29 -11.99 11.87
CA PRO A 40 11.13 -12.81 11.54
C PRO A 40 10.35 -13.32 12.75
N ALA A 41 11.02 -13.65 13.86
CA ALA A 41 10.32 -14.09 15.08
C ALA A 41 9.48 -12.96 15.70
N LEU A 42 10.02 -11.73 15.73
CA LEU A 42 9.29 -10.55 16.18
C LEU A 42 8.10 -10.23 15.26
N ALA A 43 8.29 -10.33 13.95
CA ALA A 43 7.21 -10.15 12.98
C ALA A 43 6.10 -11.22 13.13
N ALA A 44 6.48 -12.47 13.38
CA ALA A 44 5.53 -13.54 13.67
C ALA A 44 4.75 -13.28 14.97
N LEU A 45 5.42 -12.83 16.05
CA LEU A 45 4.76 -12.45 17.29
C LEU A 45 3.76 -11.30 17.09
N ALA A 46 4.11 -10.30 16.29
CA ALA A 46 3.20 -9.21 15.92
C ALA A 46 1.95 -9.72 15.18
N ALA A 47 2.12 -10.66 14.25
CA ALA A 47 0.99 -11.28 13.57
C ALA A 47 0.07 -12.04 14.55
N GLU A 48 0.64 -12.77 15.51
CA GLU A 48 -0.12 -13.48 16.54
C GLU A 48 -0.87 -12.54 17.50
N ALA A 49 -0.28 -11.38 17.82
CA ALA A 49 -0.93 -10.33 18.61
C ALA A 49 -2.14 -9.74 17.87
N LEU A 50 -1.96 -9.37 16.59
CA LEU A 50 -3.05 -8.88 15.74
C LEU A 50 -4.18 -9.90 15.58
N ALA A 51 -3.85 -11.17 15.39
CA ALA A 51 -4.83 -12.25 15.27
C ALA A 51 -5.68 -12.44 16.53
N ARG A 52 -5.16 -12.04 17.70
CA ARG A 52 -5.85 -12.10 19.01
C ARG A 52 -6.44 -10.77 19.44
N GLU A 53 -6.41 -9.76 18.57
CA GLU A 53 -6.88 -8.40 18.88
C GLU A 53 -6.17 -7.80 20.10
N ARG A 54 -4.89 -8.15 20.29
CA ARG A 54 -4.03 -7.64 21.36
C ARG A 54 -3.06 -6.59 20.84
N SER A 55 -2.83 -5.58 21.64
CA SER A 55 -1.82 -4.56 21.38
C SER A 55 -0.44 -4.98 21.88
N LEU A 56 0.59 -4.76 21.07
CA LEU A 56 1.97 -5.16 21.33
C LEU A 56 2.91 -3.97 21.17
N LEU A 57 3.73 -3.70 22.18
CA LEU A 57 4.86 -2.80 22.08
C LEU A 57 6.17 -3.59 22.15
N VAL A 58 7.02 -3.46 21.14
CA VAL A 58 8.36 -4.03 21.11
C VAL A 58 9.39 -2.92 21.21
N VAL A 59 10.23 -2.98 22.24
CA VAL A 59 11.26 -1.99 22.51
C VAL A 59 12.62 -2.57 22.18
N THR A 60 13.26 -2.00 21.17
CA THR A 60 14.62 -2.36 20.75
C THR A 60 15.66 -1.49 21.47
N PRO A 61 16.93 -1.95 21.57
CA PRO A 61 18.00 -1.12 22.12
C PRO A 61 18.26 0.14 21.27
N ASP A 62 18.19 -0.01 19.96
CA ASP A 62 18.50 1.00 18.94
C ASP A 62 17.70 0.74 17.65
N ASP A 63 18.03 1.49 16.59
CA ASP A 63 17.35 1.43 15.29
C ASP A 63 17.83 0.25 14.41
N GLU A 64 18.92 -0.46 14.75
CA GLU A 64 19.59 -1.40 13.83
C GLU A 64 18.67 -2.52 13.35
N LEU A 65 17.81 -3.04 14.25
CA LEU A 65 16.92 -4.17 13.95
C LEU A 65 15.63 -3.76 13.22
N LEU A 66 15.26 -2.47 13.25
CA LEU A 66 13.96 -2.00 12.76
C LEU A 66 13.74 -2.21 11.26
N PRO A 67 14.72 -1.96 10.37
CA PRO A 67 14.56 -2.23 8.93
C PRO A 67 14.26 -3.71 8.65
N ASP A 68 14.96 -4.62 9.32
CA ASP A 68 14.79 -6.07 9.14
C ASP A 68 13.42 -6.53 9.65
N VAL A 69 12.98 -6.01 10.81
CA VAL A 69 11.63 -6.24 11.34
C VAL A 69 10.58 -5.75 10.36
N SER A 70 10.71 -4.52 9.89
CA SER A 70 9.79 -3.93 8.91
C SER A 70 9.66 -4.80 7.66
N ASN A 71 10.79 -5.27 7.12
CA ASN A 71 10.83 -6.16 5.96
C ASN A 71 10.23 -7.55 6.21
N ALA A 72 10.37 -8.07 7.44
CA ALA A 72 9.85 -9.37 7.84
C ALA A 72 8.33 -9.36 8.13
N LEU A 73 7.73 -8.20 8.39
CA LEU A 73 6.29 -8.08 8.61
C LEU A 73 5.50 -8.57 7.38
N ASP A 74 4.39 -9.26 7.66
CA ASP A 74 3.45 -9.65 6.62
C ASP A 74 2.92 -8.42 5.88
N MET A 75 2.93 -8.46 4.55
CA MET A 75 2.57 -7.30 3.72
C MET A 75 1.13 -6.82 3.95
N ASN A 76 0.22 -7.72 4.29
CA ASN A 76 -1.18 -7.38 4.53
C ASN A 76 -1.40 -6.84 5.95
N LEU A 77 -0.51 -7.14 6.90
CA LEU A 77 -0.60 -6.68 8.29
C LEU A 77 0.33 -5.50 8.59
N ARG A 78 1.36 -5.27 7.78
CA ARG A 78 2.34 -4.18 7.95
C ARG A 78 1.72 -2.79 8.16
N PRO A 79 0.62 -2.38 7.49
CA PRO A 79 -0.01 -1.08 7.75
C PRO A 79 -0.60 -0.93 9.17
N LEU A 80 -0.77 -2.03 9.90
CA LEU A 80 -1.25 -2.08 11.28
C LEU A 80 -0.10 -1.99 12.31
N CYS A 81 1.14 -2.01 11.82
CA CYS A 81 2.36 -2.07 12.62
C CYS A 81 3.16 -0.79 12.40
N LEU A 82 3.32 0.04 13.43
CA LEU A 82 4.19 1.20 13.37
C LEU A 82 5.61 0.80 13.77
N VAL A 83 6.58 0.91 12.86
CA VAL A 83 8.00 0.66 13.12
C VAL A 83 8.74 1.99 13.17
N LEU A 84 8.79 2.65 14.33
CA LEU A 84 9.22 4.04 14.47
C LEU A 84 10.70 4.14 14.89
N PRO A 85 11.61 4.65 14.04
CA PRO A 85 13.01 4.91 14.42
C PRO A 85 13.15 6.02 15.46
N GLY A 86 14.29 6.07 16.13
CA GLY A 86 14.58 7.04 17.19
C GLY A 86 14.98 8.43 16.70
N ALA A 87 15.54 8.53 15.48
CA ALA A 87 15.93 9.81 14.92
C ALA A 87 14.71 10.63 14.44
N ASP A 88 14.57 11.89 14.86
CA ASP A 88 13.38 12.72 14.57
C ASP A 88 13.05 12.76 13.07
N TYR A 89 14.04 13.03 12.21
CA TYR A 89 13.82 13.06 10.75
C TYR A 89 13.31 11.73 10.18
N ALA A 90 13.82 10.60 10.69
CA ALA A 90 13.44 9.27 10.22
C ALA A 90 12.05 8.88 10.73
N SER A 91 11.77 9.17 12.01
CA SER A 91 10.50 8.89 12.66
C SER A 91 9.31 9.56 11.96
N ARG A 92 9.47 10.82 11.49
CA ARG A 92 8.42 11.56 10.77
C ARG A 92 8.11 10.93 9.42
N ILE A 93 9.16 10.59 8.66
CA ILE A 93 9.02 9.91 7.36
C ILE A 93 8.29 8.58 7.56
N THR A 94 8.70 7.79 8.56
CA THR A 94 8.07 6.50 8.82
C THR A 94 6.62 6.61 9.27
N LEU A 95 6.28 7.56 10.16
CA LEU A 95 4.89 7.78 10.57
C LEU A 95 4.02 8.15 9.36
N ARG A 96 4.47 9.11 8.53
CA ARG A 96 3.75 9.52 7.33
C ARG A 96 3.54 8.34 6.38
N ALA A 97 4.61 7.61 6.06
CA ALA A 97 4.56 6.45 5.17
C ALA A 97 3.53 5.41 5.67
N THR A 98 3.56 5.10 6.96
CA THR A 98 2.65 4.11 7.57
C THR A 98 1.20 4.60 7.54
N LEU A 99 0.94 5.87 7.85
CA LEU A 99 -0.40 6.47 7.79
C LEU A 99 -0.94 6.51 6.35
N SER A 100 -0.12 6.91 5.38
CA SER A 100 -0.49 6.96 3.96
C SER A 100 -0.82 5.56 3.43
N LEU A 101 0.00 4.56 3.77
CA LEU A 101 -0.26 3.17 3.41
C LEU A 101 -1.54 2.64 4.06
N LEU A 102 -1.74 2.90 5.36
CA LEU A 102 -2.96 2.51 6.08
C LEU A 102 -4.20 3.15 5.44
N LYS A 103 -4.16 4.45 5.17
CA LYS A 103 -5.25 5.18 4.49
C LYS A 103 -5.56 4.56 3.13
N SER A 104 -4.53 4.33 2.31
CA SER A 104 -4.68 3.74 0.98
C SER A 104 -5.37 2.37 1.05
N ARG A 105 -4.93 1.50 1.96
CA ARG A 105 -5.51 0.16 2.16
C ARG A 105 -6.95 0.19 2.63
N LEU A 106 -7.30 1.11 3.53
CA LEU A 106 -8.67 1.30 3.98
C LEU A 106 -9.58 1.79 2.86
N GLN A 107 -9.09 2.67 1.99
CA GLN A 107 -9.86 3.18 0.84
C GLN A 107 -10.04 2.12 -0.26
N ARG A 108 -9.03 1.29 -0.51
CA ARG A 108 -9.07 0.22 -1.52
C ARG A 108 -10.07 -0.90 -1.18
N ASP A 109 -10.30 -1.16 0.11
CA ASP A 109 -11.16 -2.25 0.63
C ASP A 109 -10.92 -3.59 -0.08
N GLY A 110 -9.65 -3.91 -0.34
CA GLY A 110 -9.23 -5.13 -1.01
C GLY A 110 -9.54 -6.38 -0.19
N ASP A 111 -9.49 -7.56 -0.82
CA ASP A 111 -9.73 -8.84 -0.12
C ASP A 111 -8.69 -9.10 0.98
N ASP A 112 -7.48 -8.55 0.82
CA ASP A 112 -6.41 -8.54 1.81
C ASP A 112 -6.71 -7.70 3.06
N THR A 113 -7.78 -6.90 3.05
CA THR A 113 -8.22 -6.05 4.17
C THR A 113 -9.50 -6.52 4.86
N GLN A 114 -9.96 -7.75 4.59
CA GLN A 114 -11.21 -8.31 5.14
C GLN A 114 -11.00 -9.18 6.39
N GLY A 115 -9.75 -9.50 6.73
CA GLY A 115 -9.42 -10.35 7.89
C GLY A 115 -9.83 -9.75 9.24
N PRO A 116 -9.86 -10.57 10.32
CA PRO A 116 -10.23 -10.12 11.66
C PRO A 116 -9.37 -8.93 12.15
N ALA A 117 -8.06 -8.96 11.93
CA ALA A 117 -7.16 -7.86 12.28
C ALA A 117 -7.57 -6.52 11.65
N TRP A 118 -8.00 -6.52 10.39
CA TRP A 118 -8.47 -5.31 9.70
C TRP A 118 -9.85 -4.86 10.17
N ARG A 119 -10.73 -5.78 10.58
CA ARG A 119 -12.01 -5.42 11.21
C ARG A 119 -11.78 -4.76 12.56
N ALA A 120 -10.91 -5.33 13.39
CA ALA A 120 -10.49 -4.74 14.67
C ALA A 120 -9.81 -3.38 14.45
N GLN A 121 -8.98 -3.23 13.41
CA GLN A 121 -8.37 -1.94 13.09
C GLN A 121 -9.41 -0.88 12.71
N ARG A 122 -10.41 -1.20 11.88
CA ARG A 122 -11.48 -0.25 11.55
C ARG A 122 -12.22 0.20 12.82
N ALA A 123 -12.50 -0.72 13.76
CA ALA A 123 -13.11 -0.39 15.05
C ALA A 123 -12.21 0.53 15.89
N ARG A 124 -10.91 0.21 16.00
CA ARG A 124 -9.91 1.06 16.69
C ARG A 124 -9.84 2.47 16.11
N LEU A 125 -9.87 2.62 14.78
CA LEU A 125 -9.85 3.94 14.14
C LEU A 125 -11.13 4.74 14.36
N LEU A 126 -12.28 4.07 14.53
CA LEU A 126 -13.52 4.72 14.93
C LEU A 126 -13.47 5.20 16.39
N GLU A 127 -12.92 4.39 17.29
CA GLU A 127 -12.69 4.75 18.69
C GLU A 127 -11.74 5.94 18.83
N HIS A 128 -10.67 5.97 18.03
CA HIS A 128 -9.67 7.03 18.01
C HIS A 128 -9.84 7.99 16.83
N ALA A 129 -11.08 8.27 16.40
CA ALA A 129 -11.34 9.07 15.21
C ALA A 129 -10.69 10.47 15.28
N GLY A 130 -10.66 11.11 16.46
CA GLY A 130 -9.98 12.40 16.64
C GLY A 130 -8.49 12.36 16.30
N HIS A 131 -7.77 11.37 16.86
CA HIS A 131 -6.33 11.18 16.59
C HIS A 131 -6.09 10.82 15.12
N TRP A 132 -6.96 9.99 14.53
CA TRP A 132 -6.87 9.61 13.12
C TRP A 132 -6.96 10.83 12.19
N HIS A 133 -7.96 11.70 12.37
CA HIS A 133 -8.10 12.91 11.55
C HIS A 133 -6.93 13.87 11.75
N ALA A 134 -6.48 14.08 13.00
CA ALA A 134 -5.32 14.92 13.29
C ALA A 134 -4.03 14.41 12.60
N CYS A 135 -3.83 13.09 12.57
CA CYS A 135 -2.71 12.46 11.86
C CYS A 135 -2.80 12.64 10.34
N LEU A 136 -4.00 12.51 9.76
CA LEU A 136 -4.21 12.75 8.32
C LEU A 136 -3.94 14.20 7.93
N ASP A 137 -4.39 15.16 8.76
CA ASP A 137 -4.14 16.58 8.54
C ASP A 137 -2.64 16.92 8.66
N TRP A 138 -1.95 16.28 9.62
CA TRP A 138 -0.50 16.38 9.77
C TRP A 138 0.25 15.85 8.54
N CYS A 139 -0.18 14.71 7.97
CA CYS A 139 0.37 14.20 6.71
C CYS A 139 0.14 15.18 5.55
N ALA A 140 -1.08 15.72 5.43
CA ALA A 140 -1.46 16.61 4.34
C ALA A 140 -0.66 17.92 4.32
N ARG A 141 -0.23 18.42 5.49
CA ARG A 141 0.64 19.61 5.61
C ARG A 141 2.13 19.32 5.47
N ASN A 142 2.50 18.08 5.13
CA ASN A 142 3.88 17.63 5.05
C ASN A 142 4.63 17.89 6.36
N GLY A 143 4.14 17.27 7.44
CA GLY A 143 4.47 17.47 8.87
C GLY A 143 5.94 17.38 9.34
N ASP A 144 6.90 17.58 8.44
CA ASP A 144 8.32 17.79 8.70
C ASP A 144 8.59 18.98 9.64
N ARG A 145 7.66 19.96 9.74
CA ARG A 145 7.81 21.18 10.58
C ARG A 145 6.76 21.35 11.67
N ASP A 146 5.73 20.50 11.69
CA ASP A 146 4.64 20.58 12.65
C ASP A 146 4.98 19.84 13.95
N SER A 147 4.29 20.18 15.05
CA SER A 147 4.30 19.36 16.25
C SER A 147 3.74 17.97 15.96
N TRP A 148 4.19 16.97 16.73
CA TRP A 148 3.63 15.63 16.64
C TRP A 148 2.12 15.64 16.93
N PRO A 149 1.31 14.86 16.20
CA PRO A 149 -0.08 14.65 16.57
C PRO A 149 -0.18 14.01 17.97
N ASP A 150 -1.19 14.37 18.75
CA ASP A 150 -1.37 13.77 20.07
C ASP A 150 -1.74 12.29 19.97
N ASP A 151 -1.08 11.47 20.81
CA ASP A 151 -1.36 10.04 21.01
C ASP A 151 -1.54 9.20 19.72
N PHE A 152 -0.78 9.53 18.66
CA PHE A 152 -0.83 8.78 17.39
C PHE A 152 -0.49 7.29 17.57
N GLY A 153 0.25 6.93 18.62
CA GLY A 153 0.56 5.55 18.97
C GLY A 153 -0.69 4.69 19.20
N ALA A 154 -1.78 5.26 19.71
CA ALA A 154 -3.03 4.52 19.96
C ALA A 154 -3.70 4.00 18.68
N LEU A 155 -3.40 4.61 17.53
CA LEU A 155 -3.89 4.18 16.22
C LEU A 155 -3.30 2.84 15.77
N PHE A 156 -2.14 2.45 16.32
CA PHE A 156 -1.39 1.27 15.88
C PHE A 156 -1.41 0.19 16.97
N PRO A 157 -2.10 -0.94 16.74
CA PRO A 157 -2.13 -2.04 17.71
C PRO A 157 -0.74 -2.64 17.94
N VAL A 158 0.12 -2.67 16.91
CA VAL A 158 1.50 -3.14 17.04
C VAL A 158 2.46 -1.98 16.82
N ARG A 159 3.43 -1.86 17.72
CA ARG A 159 4.42 -0.78 17.72
C ARG A 159 5.81 -1.33 17.98
N PHE A 160 6.77 -0.90 17.17
CA PHE A 160 8.21 -1.15 17.35
C PHE A 160 8.92 0.19 17.45
N ALA A 161 9.80 0.35 18.42
CA ALA A 161 10.62 1.55 18.55
C ALA A 161 11.87 1.28 19.38
N PRO A 162 12.95 2.06 19.18
CA PRO A 162 14.05 2.03 20.12
C PRO A 162 13.60 2.64 21.46
N ARG A 163 14.36 2.35 22.51
CA ARG A 163 14.09 2.88 23.86
C ARG A 163 13.92 4.40 23.91
N SER A 164 14.67 5.14 23.09
CA SER A 164 14.62 6.61 23.02
C SER A 164 13.26 7.16 22.56
N ALA A 165 12.60 6.47 21.62
CA ALA A 165 11.30 6.87 21.09
C ALA A 165 10.12 6.20 21.83
N ALA A 166 10.29 4.98 22.33
CA ALA A 166 9.21 4.23 22.97
C ALA A 166 8.62 4.96 24.19
N GLY A 167 9.46 5.57 25.03
CA GLY A 167 9.02 6.27 26.23
C GLY A 167 8.44 7.68 25.99
N SER A 168 8.82 8.32 24.88
CA SER A 168 8.49 9.73 24.60
C SER A 168 7.35 9.88 23.58
N LEU A 169 7.35 9.06 22.53
CA LEU A 169 6.42 9.16 21.40
C LEU A 169 5.35 8.07 21.39
N LEU A 170 5.58 6.94 22.07
CA LEU A 170 4.68 5.78 22.07
C LEU A 170 4.21 5.40 23.48
N ALA A 171 3.85 6.40 24.28
CA ALA A 171 3.43 6.20 25.67
C ALA A 171 2.08 5.47 25.85
N SER A 172 1.30 5.30 24.77
CA SER A 172 0.00 4.63 24.81
C SER A 172 0.13 3.20 25.38
N PRO A 173 -0.81 2.74 26.23
CA PRO A 173 -0.72 1.42 26.85
C PRO A 173 -0.74 0.29 25.80
N ALA A 174 -0.14 -0.85 26.13
CA ALA A 174 -0.17 -2.07 25.34
C ALA A 174 -0.65 -3.24 26.20
N ASP A 175 -1.26 -4.26 25.60
CA ASP A 175 -1.59 -5.51 26.30
C ASP A 175 -0.32 -6.29 26.64
N TRP A 176 0.64 -6.30 25.72
CA TRP A 176 1.91 -7.00 25.87
C TRP A 176 3.08 -6.09 25.54
N VAL A 177 4.18 -6.28 26.28
CA VAL A 177 5.43 -5.59 26.01
C VAL A 177 6.57 -6.57 25.86
N VAL A 178 7.39 -6.39 24.84
CA VAL A 178 8.63 -7.15 24.63
C VAL A 178 9.79 -6.17 24.64
N MET A 179 10.81 -6.43 25.45
CA MET A 179 12.01 -5.61 25.54
C MET A 179 13.23 -6.43 25.12
N LEU A 180 14.01 -5.92 24.19
CA LEU A 180 15.29 -6.52 23.80
C LEU A 180 16.40 -5.83 24.58
N GLU A 181 17.10 -6.59 25.43
CA GLU A 181 18.23 -6.07 26.22
C GLU A 181 19.48 -6.92 25.96
N PRO A 182 20.36 -6.48 25.03
CA PRO A 182 21.52 -7.25 24.62
C PRO A 182 22.66 -7.26 25.66
N ARG A 183 22.63 -6.38 26.67
CA ARG A 183 23.66 -6.32 27.74
C ARG A 183 23.03 -6.20 29.12
N ILE A 184 22.95 -7.29 29.85
CA ILE A 184 22.54 -7.27 31.26
C ILE A 184 23.74 -6.79 32.10
N HIS A 185 23.83 -5.48 32.32
CA HIS A 185 24.70 -4.91 33.36
C HIS A 185 23.92 -4.30 34.52
N ALA A 186 22.62 -4.01 34.34
CA ALA A 186 21.71 -3.51 35.37
C ALA A 186 20.27 -3.95 35.05
N ALA A 187 19.36 -3.86 36.03
CA ALA A 187 17.93 -4.04 35.79
C ALA A 187 17.45 -2.97 34.78
N PRO A 188 16.73 -3.34 33.71
CA PRO A 188 16.28 -2.38 32.72
C PRO A 188 15.30 -1.41 33.38
N SER A 189 15.48 -0.10 33.16
CA SER A 189 14.46 0.90 33.53
C SER A 189 13.18 0.66 32.73
N LEU A 190 12.15 0.15 33.40
CA LEU A 190 10.85 -0.05 32.79
C LEU A 190 10.23 1.32 32.49
N GLY A 191 9.71 1.50 31.27
CA GLY A 191 8.96 2.70 30.91
C GLY A 191 7.53 2.68 31.49
N PRO A 192 6.76 3.77 31.37
CA PRO A 192 5.40 3.86 31.92
C PRO A 192 4.45 2.78 31.38
N TRP A 193 4.72 2.27 30.17
CA TRP A 193 3.97 1.18 29.53
C TRP A 193 4.15 -0.19 30.18
N ALA A 194 5.24 -0.42 30.93
CA ALA A 194 5.51 -1.72 31.59
C ALA A 194 4.85 -1.84 32.98
N GLU A 195 4.25 -0.77 33.49
CA GLU A 195 3.62 -0.76 34.82
C GLU A 195 2.26 -1.48 34.88
N THR A 196 1.72 -1.90 33.73
CA THR A 196 0.38 -2.50 33.63
C THR A 196 0.38 -3.80 32.84
N ALA A 197 1.20 -3.90 31.80
CA ALA A 197 1.29 -5.05 30.91
C ALA A 197 2.28 -6.12 31.41
N PRO A 198 2.05 -7.42 31.16
CA PRO A 198 3.12 -8.42 31.22
C PRO A 198 4.24 -8.03 30.23
N THR A 199 5.47 -8.02 30.74
CA THR A 199 6.67 -7.63 30.00
C THR A 199 7.59 -8.83 29.82
N LEU A 200 7.93 -9.16 28.57
CA LEU A 200 8.89 -10.19 28.22
C LEU A 200 10.25 -9.57 27.89
N LEU A 201 11.24 -9.84 28.72
CA LEU A 201 12.63 -9.44 28.51
C LEU A 201 13.36 -10.52 27.69
N LEU A 202 13.76 -10.17 26.48
CA LEU A 202 14.59 -11.01 25.61
C LEU A 202 16.06 -10.63 25.80
N THR A 203 16.84 -11.57 26.32
CA THR A 203 18.26 -11.36 26.65
C THR A 203 19.17 -12.26 25.83
N GLY A 204 20.27 -11.72 25.31
CA GLY A 204 21.24 -12.47 24.51
C GLY A 204 22.20 -11.56 23.75
N ARG A 205 23.26 -12.13 23.15
CA ARG A 205 24.16 -11.37 22.27
C ARG A 205 23.57 -11.29 20.88
N LEU A 206 23.21 -10.07 20.45
CA LEU A 206 23.06 -9.77 19.02
C LEU A 206 24.47 -9.61 18.44
N THR A 207 24.90 -10.53 17.58
CA THR A 207 26.10 -10.31 16.75
C THR A 207 25.77 -9.24 15.72
N GLY A 208 26.28 -8.02 15.91
CA GLY A 208 26.05 -6.94 14.97
C GLY A 208 26.24 -5.52 15.51
N ALA A 209 26.15 -5.32 16.83
CA ALA A 209 26.15 -3.99 17.46
C ALA A 209 27.36 -3.13 17.04
N ALA A 210 27.15 -2.26 16.06
CA ALA A 210 28.19 -1.37 15.55
C ALA A 210 28.26 -0.13 16.45
N ALA A 211 29.48 0.32 16.71
CA ALA A 211 29.75 1.49 17.50
C ALA A 211 29.03 2.72 16.92
N LEU A 212 28.44 3.54 17.80
CA LEU A 212 27.83 4.85 17.54
C LEU A 212 28.60 5.62 16.45
N VAL A 213 28.12 5.56 15.22
CA VAL A 213 28.63 6.38 14.12
C VAL A 213 28.09 7.78 14.31
N LYS A 214 28.99 8.74 14.53
CA LYS A 214 28.68 10.17 14.56
C LYS A 214 27.97 10.52 13.24
N VAL A 215 26.73 11.02 13.32
CA VAL A 215 25.89 11.32 12.15
C VAL A 215 26.55 12.39 11.28
N ASP A 216 27.21 11.95 10.21
CA ASP A 216 27.59 12.79 9.07
C ASP A 216 26.34 13.14 8.26
N GLU A 217 26.28 14.33 7.67
CA GLU A 217 25.16 14.77 6.82
C GLU A 217 24.90 13.78 5.68
N GLN A 218 25.97 13.20 5.11
CA GLN A 218 25.84 12.15 4.09
C GLN A 218 25.23 10.86 4.64
N ALA A 219 25.57 10.49 5.88
CA ALA A 219 24.97 9.31 6.51
C ALA A 219 23.47 9.52 6.74
N ARG A 220 23.08 10.71 7.23
CA ARG A 220 21.67 11.10 7.36
C ARG A 220 20.93 11.03 6.02
N LEU A 221 21.47 11.66 4.97
CA LEU A 221 20.85 11.68 3.65
C LEU A 221 20.72 10.28 3.03
N ARG A 222 21.69 9.38 3.27
CA ARG A 222 21.62 7.98 2.82
C ARG A 222 20.52 7.21 3.55
N ILE A 223 20.38 7.39 4.86
CA ILE A 223 19.28 6.78 5.63
C ILE A 223 17.93 7.30 5.11
N GLU A 224 17.82 8.60 4.91
CA GLU A 224 16.60 9.21 4.37
C GLU A 224 16.26 8.71 2.96
N LEU A 225 17.24 8.61 2.06
CA LEU A 225 17.09 8.04 0.72
C LEU A 225 16.58 6.59 0.76
N GLU A 226 17.04 5.81 1.74
CA GLU A 226 16.63 4.42 1.89
C GLU A 226 15.20 4.30 2.43
N LEU A 227 14.85 5.09 3.45
CA LEU A 227 13.48 5.15 4.00
C LEU A 227 12.47 5.60 2.94
N LEU A 228 12.76 6.69 2.23
CA LEU A 228 11.91 7.18 1.14
C LEU A 228 11.84 6.21 -0.03
N GLY A 229 12.95 5.48 -0.31
CA GLY A 229 12.97 4.44 -1.34
C GLY A 229 12.04 3.27 -1.00
N GLN A 230 11.98 2.89 0.27
CA GLN A 230 11.05 1.86 0.76
C GLN A 230 9.59 2.34 0.70
N GLU A 231 9.32 3.55 1.18
CA GLU A 231 7.99 4.19 1.10
C GLU A 231 7.51 4.26 -0.35
N LEU A 232 8.38 4.74 -1.25
CA LEU A 232 8.06 4.85 -2.67
C LEU A 232 7.75 3.50 -3.31
N ALA A 233 8.54 2.45 -3.00
CA ALA A 233 8.30 1.12 -3.53
C ALA A 233 6.95 0.53 -3.09
N GLU A 234 6.52 0.84 -1.86
CA GLU A 234 5.21 0.44 -1.34
C GLU A 234 4.08 1.19 -2.05
N LEU A 235 4.21 2.50 -2.20
CA LEU A 235 3.20 3.31 -2.89
C LEU A 235 3.10 2.98 -4.38
N GLU A 236 4.23 2.72 -5.06
CA GLU A 236 4.23 2.22 -6.45
C GLU A 236 3.53 0.87 -6.56
N LEU A 237 3.69 -0.03 -5.57
CA LEU A 237 2.95 -1.29 -5.53
C LEU A 237 1.45 -1.06 -5.34
N GLU A 238 1.04 -0.19 -4.41
CA GLU A 238 -0.38 0.15 -4.22
C GLU A 238 -0.99 0.72 -5.49
N LEU A 239 -0.31 1.68 -6.13
CA LEU A 239 -0.76 2.32 -7.36
C LEU A 239 -0.89 1.31 -8.49
N ALA A 240 0.16 0.51 -8.75
CA ALA A 240 0.14 -0.50 -9.80
C ALA A 240 -0.96 -1.54 -9.56
N THR A 241 -1.21 -1.93 -8.30
CA THR A 241 -2.28 -2.85 -7.92
C THR A 241 -3.65 -2.24 -8.22
N ALA A 242 -3.90 -1.01 -7.77
CA ALA A 242 -5.17 -0.34 -7.98
C ALA A 242 -5.46 -0.08 -9.47
N GLN A 243 -4.42 0.29 -10.25
CA GLN A 243 -4.50 0.47 -11.69
C GLN A 243 -4.81 -0.85 -12.44
N ALA A 244 -4.20 -1.96 -12.03
CA ALA A 244 -4.48 -3.26 -12.63
C ALA A 244 -5.92 -3.72 -12.31
N GLU A 245 -6.34 -3.61 -11.05
CA GLU A 245 -7.70 -3.96 -10.61
C GLU A 245 -8.79 -3.14 -11.34
N ILE A 246 -8.60 -1.81 -11.46
CA ILE A 246 -9.55 -0.96 -12.18
C ILE A 246 -9.49 -1.20 -13.69
N GLY A 247 -8.33 -1.52 -14.26
CA GLY A 247 -8.17 -1.78 -15.69
C GLY A 247 -9.01 -2.97 -16.15
N ASP A 248 -8.92 -4.08 -15.43
CA ASP A 248 -9.74 -5.26 -15.63
C ASP A 248 -11.23 -4.98 -15.50
N PHE A 249 -11.59 -4.26 -14.44
CA PHE A 249 -12.98 -3.89 -14.20
C PHE A 249 -13.52 -3.02 -15.33
N THR A 250 -12.73 -2.05 -15.79
CA THR A 250 -13.06 -1.18 -16.93
C THR A 250 -13.32 -2.01 -18.18
N GLN A 251 -12.49 -3.03 -18.43
CA GLN A 251 -12.68 -3.91 -19.57
C GLN A 251 -13.99 -4.69 -19.49
N ARG A 252 -14.30 -5.28 -18.33
CA ARG A 252 -15.56 -5.98 -18.11
C ARG A 252 -16.76 -5.04 -18.19
N TYR A 253 -16.63 -3.83 -17.63
CA TYR A 253 -17.66 -2.80 -17.67
C TYR A 253 -18.01 -2.44 -19.11
N HIS A 254 -17.05 -2.06 -19.95
CA HIS A 254 -17.36 -1.72 -21.34
C HIS A 254 -17.87 -2.92 -22.14
N ALA A 255 -17.35 -4.12 -21.92
CA ALA A 255 -17.84 -5.33 -22.58
C ALA A 255 -19.29 -5.67 -22.21
N THR A 256 -19.73 -5.36 -20.99
CA THR A 256 -21.06 -5.70 -20.48
C THR A 256 -22.07 -4.56 -20.68
N ILE A 257 -21.64 -3.32 -20.44
CA ILE A 257 -22.50 -2.14 -20.37
C ILE A 257 -22.34 -1.22 -21.58
N GLY A 258 -21.12 -1.09 -22.14
CA GLY A 258 -20.78 -0.08 -23.15
C GLY A 258 -21.71 -0.09 -24.36
N GLY A 259 -21.86 -1.26 -25.00
CA GLY A 259 -22.73 -1.39 -26.18
C GLY A 259 -24.21 -1.11 -25.87
N ARG A 260 -24.69 -1.53 -24.69
CA ARG A 260 -26.08 -1.31 -24.26
C ARG A 260 -26.36 0.16 -23.99
N MET A 261 -25.41 0.90 -23.39
CA MET A 261 -25.57 2.35 -23.23
C MET A 261 -25.59 3.08 -24.56
N ALA A 262 -24.69 2.72 -25.49
CA ALA A 262 -24.68 3.32 -26.82
C ALA A 262 -26.00 3.07 -27.58
N GLU A 263 -26.55 1.85 -27.50
CA GLU A 263 -27.85 1.52 -28.08
C GLU A 263 -29.00 2.32 -27.42
N LEU A 264 -29.00 2.40 -26.08
CA LEU A 264 -30.01 3.15 -25.35
C LEU A 264 -29.98 4.64 -25.72
N ASP A 265 -28.80 5.26 -25.77
CA ASP A 265 -28.65 6.68 -26.12
C ASP A 265 -29.10 6.94 -27.57
N LEU A 266 -28.81 6.03 -28.51
CA LEU A 266 -29.30 6.12 -29.89
C LEU A 266 -30.83 6.08 -29.96
N LEU A 267 -31.47 5.14 -29.27
CA LEU A 267 -32.93 5.04 -29.23
C LEU A 267 -33.57 6.26 -28.56
N GLN A 268 -32.94 6.80 -27.50
CA GLN A 268 -33.40 8.03 -26.86
C GLN A 268 -33.28 9.24 -27.80
N ALA A 269 -32.22 9.32 -28.61
CA ALA A 269 -32.07 10.34 -29.64
C ALA A 269 -33.16 10.22 -30.71
N GLU A 270 -33.50 9.00 -31.14
CA GLU A 270 -34.60 8.78 -32.09
C GLU A 270 -35.97 9.20 -31.52
N VAL A 271 -36.26 8.85 -30.26
CA VAL A 271 -37.49 9.32 -29.58
C VAL A 271 -37.54 10.84 -29.51
N ALA A 272 -36.43 11.49 -29.15
CA ALA A 272 -36.37 12.94 -29.05
C ALA A 272 -36.54 13.61 -30.43
N LEU A 273 -35.98 13.01 -31.49
CA LEU A 273 -36.15 13.47 -32.86
C LEU A 273 -37.61 13.40 -33.31
N ARG A 274 -38.28 12.25 -33.15
CA ARG A 274 -39.70 12.10 -33.51
C ARG A 274 -40.60 13.10 -32.76
N ARG A 275 -40.27 13.42 -31.50
CA ARG A 275 -40.97 14.47 -30.73
C ARG A 275 -40.74 15.87 -31.29
N ALA A 276 -39.52 16.19 -31.67
CA ALA A 276 -39.20 17.48 -32.31
C ALA A 276 -39.87 17.62 -33.69
N GLU A 277 -39.96 16.55 -34.46
CA GLU A 277 -40.67 16.52 -35.75
C GLU A 277 -42.19 16.70 -35.58
N ALA A 278 -42.78 16.11 -34.54
CA ALA A 278 -44.20 16.28 -34.22
C ALA A 278 -44.53 17.70 -33.71
N ALA A 279 -43.55 18.43 -33.17
CA ALA A 279 -43.70 19.80 -32.68
C ALA A 279 -42.61 20.75 -33.21
N PRO A 280 -42.62 21.09 -34.52
CA PRO A 280 -41.53 21.82 -35.17
C PRO A 280 -41.25 23.21 -34.57
N ASN A 281 -42.27 23.85 -34.00
CA ASN A 281 -42.17 25.18 -33.42
C ASN A 281 -41.73 25.16 -31.94
N ASP A 282 -41.58 23.99 -31.32
CA ASP A 282 -41.10 23.88 -29.95
C ASP A 282 -39.57 23.87 -29.89
N SER A 283 -39.00 25.01 -29.55
CA SER A 283 -37.56 25.18 -29.39
C SER A 283 -36.95 24.32 -28.27
N HIS A 284 -37.75 23.84 -27.31
CA HIS A 284 -37.29 22.93 -26.27
C HIS A 284 -37.06 21.54 -26.84
N SER A 285 -38.06 20.97 -27.53
CA SER A 285 -37.95 19.66 -28.19
C SER A 285 -36.80 19.59 -29.19
N GLN A 286 -36.58 20.64 -29.99
CA GLN A 286 -35.43 20.69 -30.91
C GLN A 286 -34.08 20.61 -30.16
N ARG A 287 -33.91 21.37 -29.06
CA ARG A 287 -32.69 21.34 -28.25
C ARG A 287 -32.48 19.98 -27.59
N THR A 288 -33.54 19.36 -27.08
CA THR A 288 -33.48 18.02 -26.47
C THR A 288 -33.05 16.98 -27.50
N ALA A 289 -33.58 17.02 -28.72
CA ALA A 289 -33.17 16.13 -29.80
C ALA A 289 -31.68 16.29 -30.15
N GLN A 290 -31.20 17.53 -30.28
CA GLN A 290 -29.79 17.81 -30.57
C GLN A 290 -28.85 17.33 -29.44
N GLN A 291 -29.23 17.54 -28.18
CA GLN A 291 -28.46 17.06 -27.02
C GLN A 291 -28.42 15.53 -26.94
N ALA A 292 -29.55 14.86 -27.22
CA ALA A 292 -29.64 13.41 -27.24
C ALA A 292 -28.77 12.81 -28.35
N TRP A 293 -28.79 13.41 -29.55
CA TRP A 293 -27.90 13.01 -30.65
C TRP A 293 -26.41 13.16 -30.30
N SER A 294 -26.01 14.32 -29.75
CA SER A 294 -24.64 14.54 -29.31
C SER A 294 -24.20 13.58 -28.19
N ARG A 295 -25.13 13.09 -27.36
CA ARG A 295 -24.84 12.05 -26.38
C ARG A 295 -24.66 10.69 -27.07
N ALA A 296 -25.55 10.32 -27.98
CA ALA A 296 -25.49 9.06 -28.72
C ALA A 296 -24.20 8.91 -29.53
N GLU A 297 -23.77 9.96 -30.23
CA GLU A 297 -22.49 9.97 -30.95
C GLU A 297 -21.31 9.72 -30.02
N ARG A 298 -21.24 10.44 -28.88
CA ARG A 298 -20.16 10.26 -27.90
C ARG A 298 -20.11 8.84 -27.33
N SER A 299 -21.27 8.30 -26.93
CA SER A 299 -21.36 6.94 -26.40
C SER A 299 -20.99 5.88 -27.44
N HIS A 300 -21.37 6.10 -28.72
CA HIS A 300 -21.00 5.22 -29.82
C HIS A 300 -19.48 5.27 -30.10
N GLU A 301 -18.89 6.46 -30.20
CA GLU A 301 -17.45 6.63 -30.37
C GLU A 301 -16.64 6.00 -29.23
N GLU A 302 -17.08 6.17 -27.98
CA GLU A 302 -16.44 5.57 -26.81
C GLU A 302 -16.48 4.04 -26.86
N SER A 303 -17.65 3.48 -27.18
CA SER A 303 -17.83 2.03 -27.32
C SER A 303 -16.97 1.45 -28.46
N SER A 304 -16.90 2.13 -29.60
CA SER A 304 -16.09 1.70 -30.76
C SER A 304 -14.59 1.76 -30.46
N ARG A 305 -14.11 2.88 -29.89
CA ARG A 305 -12.70 3.00 -29.46
C ARG A 305 -12.30 1.91 -28.46
N PHE A 306 -13.22 1.54 -27.58
CA PHE A 306 -12.98 0.46 -26.62
C PHE A 306 -12.90 -0.91 -27.32
N ALA A 307 -13.78 -1.18 -28.27
CA ALA A 307 -13.76 -2.42 -29.05
C ALA A 307 -12.45 -2.57 -29.84
N ASP A 308 -11.97 -1.49 -30.47
CA ASP A 308 -10.70 -1.47 -31.21
C ASP A 308 -9.50 -1.76 -30.29
N ARG A 309 -9.45 -1.09 -29.12
CA ARG A 309 -8.40 -1.34 -28.12
C ARG A 309 -8.41 -2.77 -27.61
N LYS A 310 -9.59 -3.35 -27.39
CA LYS A 310 -9.72 -4.74 -26.95
C LYS A 310 -9.20 -5.71 -28.00
N GLN A 311 -9.49 -5.48 -29.28
CA GLN A 311 -8.94 -6.30 -30.37
C GLN A 311 -7.42 -6.21 -30.45
N ALA A 312 -6.85 -5.01 -30.30
CA ALA A 312 -5.40 -4.82 -30.27
C ALA A 312 -4.75 -5.50 -29.04
N ALA A 313 -5.39 -5.46 -27.87
CA ALA A 313 -4.89 -6.07 -26.63
C ALA A 313 -5.04 -7.60 -26.60
N ALA A 314 -6.09 -8.16 -27.23
CA ALA A 314 -6.33 -9.60 -27.31
C ALA A 314 -5.24 -10.35 -28.09
N ALA A 315 -4.40 -9.66 -28.87
CA ALA A 315 -3.23 -10.22 -29.54
C ALA A 315 -2.05 -10.48 -28.59
N VAL A 316 -2.08 -9.97 -27.35
CA VAL A 316 -0.95 -9.97 -26.41
C VAL A 316 -1.33 -10.50 -25.01
N ASP A 317 -2.61 -10.63 -24.69
CA ASP A 317 -3.09 -10.89 -23.31
C ASP A 317 -3.72 -12.28 -23.12
N SER A 318 -3.51 -12.83 -21.92
CA SER A 318 -3.86 -14.19 -21.51
C SER A 318 -5.21 -14.30 -20.79
N GLY A 319 -6.15 -13.37 -21.00
CA GLY A 319 -7.58 -13.53 -20.66
C GLY A 319 -7.92 -13.83 -19.19
N ARG A 320 -6.95 -13.79 -18.28
CA ARG A 320 -7.12 -14.03 -16.84
C ARG A 320 -7.10 -12.68 -16.15
N GLY A 321 -8.16 -12.41 -15.37
CA GLY A 321 -8.18 -11.19 -14.56
C GLY A 321 -6.98 -11.13 -13.60
N PHE A 322 -6.45 -9.92 -13.42
CA PHE A 322 -5.37 -9.55 -12.54
C PHE A 322 -5.54 -10.14 -11.15
N ARG A 323 -4.62 -11.05 -10.82
CA ARG A 323 -4.46 -11.64 -9.49
C ARG A 323 -2.97 -11.81 -9.20
N ALA A 324 -2.32 -10.73 -8.76
CA ALA A 324 -0.94 -10.81 -8.30
C ALA A 324 -0.86 -11.56 -6.96
N GLY A 325 -0.18 -12.71 -6.97
CA GLY A 325 0.18 -13.45 -5.77
C GLY A 325 1.11 -12.66 -4.85
N THR A 326 1.20 -13.08 -3.59
CA THR A 326 2.05 -12.42 -2.58
C THR A 326 3.52 -12.39 -2.99
N ASP A 327 4.00 -13.42 -3.68
CA ASP A 327 5.36 -13.52 -4.22
C ASP A 327 5.62 -12.50 -5.34
N VAL A 328 4.68 -12.33 -6.27
CA VAL A 328 4.74 -11.30 -7.33
C VAL A 328 4.77 -9.90 -6.73
N LYS A 329 3.92 -9.62 -5.73
CA LYS A 329 3.90 -8.33 -5.02
C LYS A 329 5.23 -8.05 -4.31
N LYS A 330 5.81 -9.05 -3.64
CA LYS A 330 7.11 -8.95 -2.97
C LYS A 330 8.22 -8.63 -3.97
N LEU A 331 8.24 -9.35 -5.10
CA LEU A 331 9.26 -9.17 -6.12
C LEU A 331 9.17 -7.80 -6.79
N TYR A 332 7.96 -7.37 -7.17
CA TYR A 332 7.75 -6.03 -7.72
C TYR A 332 8.20 -4.93 -6.75
N ARG A 333 7.83 -5.03 -5.46
CA ARG A 333 8.27 -4.06 -4.43
C ARG A 333 9.80 -3.99 -4.34
N GLN A 334 10.47 -5.15 -4.35
CA GLN A 334 11.93 -5.22 -4.33
C GLN A 334 12.56 -4.56 -5.57
N ILE A 335 11.97 -4.77 -6.74
CA ILE A 335 12.40 -4.15 -8.00
C ILE A 335 12.22 -2.64 -7.89
N ALA A 336 11.01 -2.14 -7.61
CA ALA A 336 10.71 -0.72 -7.50
C ALA A 336 11.67 0.00 -6.54
N GLN A 337 11.96 -0.56 -5.36
CA GLN A 337 12.91 0.01 -4.41
C GLN A 337 14.32 0.20 -5.00
N LYS A 338 14.77 -0.71 -5.87
CA LYS A 338 16.12 -0.71 -6.45
C LYS A 338 16.21 0.14 -7.70
N ILE A 339 15.26 -0.04 -8.62
CA ILE A 339 15.35 0.48 -10.00
C ILE A 339 14.63 1.82 -10.19
N HIS A 340 13.95 2.38 -9.18
CA HIS A 340 13.16 3.60 -9.38
C HIS A 340 13.95 4.75 -10.05
N PRO A 341 13.42 5.42 -11.09
CA PRO A 341 14.14 6.45 -11.84
C PRO A 341 14.54 7.68 -11.00
N ASP A 342 13.84 7.98 -9.91
CA ASP A 342 14.21 9.11 -9.03
C ASP A 342 15.44 8.86 -8.16
N ARG A 343 15.88 7.60 -8.03
CA ARG A 343 17.16 7.22 -7.42
C ARG A 343 18.35 7.42 -8.37
N ALA A 344 18.11 7.81 -9.62
CA ALA A 344 19.17 7.95 -10.61
C ALA A 344 20.23 9.00 -10.20
N ARG A 345 21.46 8.79 -10.66
CA ARG A 345 22.58 9.73 -10.45
C ARG A 345 22.69 10.76 -11.56
N ASP A 346 22.35 10.37 -12.78
CA ASP A 346 22.38 11.19 -14.00
C ASP A 346 21.21 10.83 -14.93
N GLU A 347 21.11 11.53 -16.07
CA GLU A 347 20.00 11.37 -17.00
C GLU A 347 20.04 10.04 -17.78
N ALA A 348 21.23 9.47 -18.01
CA ALA A 348 21.35 8.18 -18.69
C ALA A 348 20.90 7.03 -17.77
N ASP A 349 21.32 7.05 -16.50
CA ASP A 349 20.82 6.16 -15.45
C ASP A 349 19.30 6.32 -15.27
N ARG A 350 18.79 7.55 -15.33
CA ARG A 350 17.34 7.82 -15.25
C ARG A 350 16.57 7.21 -16.41
N ALA A 351 17.04 7.37 -17.64
CA ALA A 351 16.39 6.82 -18.83
C ALA A 351 16.32 5.28 -18.75
N TRP A 352 17.43 4.63 -18.45
CA TRP A 352 17.49 3.17 -18.31
C TRP A 352 16.58 2.65 -17.20
N ARG A 353 16.60 3.29 -16.02
CA ARG A 353 15.67 2.97 -14.92
C ARG A 353 14.21 3.14 -15.29
N THR A 354 13.90 4.14 -16.13
CA THR A 354 12.53 4.39 -16.61
C THR A 354 12.05 3.26 -17.52
N GLU A 355 12.92 2.75 -18.39
CA GLU A 355 12.63 1.58 -19.24
C GLU A 355 12.36 0.34 -18.38
N LEU A 356 13.27 0.02 -17.46
CA LEU A 356 13.09 -1.13 -16.55
C LEU A 356 11.83 -1.01 -15.69
N MET A 357 11.52 0.19 -15.18
CA MET A 357 10.32 0.40 -14.37
C MET A 357 9.04 0.24 -15.22
N THR A 358 9.07 0.67 -16.48
CA THR A 358 7.96 0.47 -17.43
C THR A 358 7.72 -1.01 -17.69
N GLU A 359 8.79 -1.78 -17.88
CA GLU A 359 8.72 -3.23 -18.06
C GLU A 359 8.23 -3.94 -16.79
N ALA A 360 8.73 -3.54 -15.62
CA ALA A 360 8.30 -4.10 -14.33
C ALA A 360 6.81 -3.84 -14.07
N ASN A 361 6.32 -2.65 -14.42
CA ASN A 361 4.90 -2.31 -14.36
C ASN A 361 4.05 -3.20 -15.27
N ARG A 362 4.52 -3.46 -16.51
CA ARG A 362 3.83 -4.37 -17.44
C ARG A 362 3.80 -5.80 -16.92
N ALA A 363 4.96 -6.33 -16.49
CA ALA A 363 5.07 -7.67 -15.93
C ALA A 363 4.19 -7.84 -14.69
N TYR A 364 4.16 -6.84 -13.79
CA TYR A 364 3.30 -6.86 -12.62
C TYR A 364 1.82 -6.93 -12.96
N ARG A 365 1.33 -6.10 -13.90
CA ARG A 365 -0.09 -6.12 -14.34
C ARG A 365 -0.49 -7.47 -14.94
N ASN A 366 0.45 -8.17 -15.56
CA ASN A 366 0.20 -9.50 -16.13
C ASN A 366 0.41 -10.63 -15.12
N ALA A 367 0.74 -10.31 -13.86
CA ALA A 367 1.18 -11.27 -12.84
C ALA A 367 2.35 -12.17 -13.33
N ASP A 368 3.19 -11.64 -14.21
CA ASP A 368 4.30 -12.34 -14.84
C ASP A 368 5.53 -12.32 -13.91
N ARG A 369 5.62 -13.38 -13.11
CA ARG A 369 6.71 -13.55 -12.15
C ARG A 369 8.06 -13.74 -12.85
N GLU A 370 8.10 -14.46 -13.97
CA GLU A 370 9.33 -14.78 -14.68
C GLU A 370 9.95 -13.52 -15.27
N ALA A 371 9.14 -12.69 -15.94
CA ALA A 371 9.61 -11.39 -16.44
C ALA A 371 10.13 -10.47 -15.33
N LEU A 372 9.48 -10.43 -14.17
CA LEU A 372 9.99 -9.67 -13.02
C LEU A 372 11.35 -10.22 -12.52
N GLN A 373 11.57 -11.53 -12.55
CA GLN A 373 12.85 -12.12 -12.18
C GLN A 373 13.95 -11.77 -13.18
N GLU A 374 13.64 -11.78 -14.48
CA GLU A 374 14.57 -11.39 -15.54
C GLU A 374 14.99 -9.92 -15.44
N ILE A 375 14.05 -9.01 -15.14
CA ILE A 375 14.34 -7.59 -14.90
C ILE A 375 15.30 -7.43 -13.71
N LEU A 376 15.04 -8.15 -12.62
CA LEU A 376 15.89 -8.09 -11.43
C LEU A 376 17.30 -8.64 -11.71
N ALA A 377 17.41 -9.74 -12.46
CA ALA A 377 18.69 -10.32 -12.85
C ALA A 377 19.49 -9.37 -13.76
N SER A 378 18.84 -8.80 -14.78
CA SER A 378 19.44 -7.83 -15.71
C SER A 378 19.99 -6.59 -14.97
N TRP A 379 19.24 -6.11 -13.97
CA TRP A 379 19.69 -5.03 -13.09
C TRP A 379 20.95 -5.41 -12.28
N GLN A 380 20.99 -6.63 -11.72
CA GLN A 380 22.12 -7.13 -10.93
C GLN A 380 23.39 -7.30 -11.78
N GLU A 381 23.28 -7.86 -12.99
CA GLU A 381 24.41 -8.03 -13.91
C GLU A 381 25.02 -6.68 -14.31
N SER A 382 24.18 -5.70 -14.64
CA SER A 382 24.63 -4.35 -14.97
C SER A 382 25.31 -3.64 -13.79
N LEU A 383 24.79 -3.82 -12.56
CA LEU A 383 25.44 -3.31 -11.35
C LEU A 383 26.81 -3.93 -11.12
N HIS A 384 26.96 -5.24 -11.36
CA HIS A 384 28.25 -5.92 -11.24
C HIS A 384 29.25 -5.37 -12.25
N ALA A 385 28.83 -5.15 -13.50
CA ALA A 385 29.66 -4.54 -14.53
C ALA A 385 30.06 -3.09 -14.20
N THR A 386 29.17 -2.32 -13.58
CA THR A 386 29.42 -0.91 -13.21
C THR A 386 30.29 -0.78 -11.95
N THR A 387 30.03 -1.57 -10.92
CA THR A 387 30.79 -1.55 -9.66
C THR A 387 32.23 -2.03 -9.84
N ALA A 388 32.45 -2.99 -10.75
CA ALA A 388 33.80 -3.41 -11.16
C ALA A 388 34.59 -2.28 -11.87
N ARG A 389 33.91 -1.30 -12.48
CA ARG A 389 34.53 -0.21 -13.26
C ARG A 389 34.75 1.08 -12.49
N SER A 390 33.96 1.37 -11.44
CA SER A 390 33.90 2.73 -10.85
C SER A 390 34.40 2.87 -9.41
N GLY A 391 34.72 1.79 -8.67
CA GLY A 391 35.06 1.91 -7.25
C GLY A 391 33.91 2.49 -6.40
N LYS A 392 34.08 2.60 -5.06
CA LYS A 392 33.00 2.97 -4.11
C LYS A 392 32.18 4.21 -4.55
N ASP A 393 30.89 4.23 -4.23
CA ASP A 393 29.94 5.31 -4.57
C ASP A 393 30.26 6.61 -3.81
N HIS A 394 30.94 7.55 -4.47
CA HIS A 394 31.30 8.87 -3.92
C HIS A 394 30.26 9.94 -4.30
N SER A 395 28.97 9.66 -4.08
CA SER A 395 27.91 10.67 -4.24
C SER A 395 28.12 11.83 -3.25
N SER A 396 28.15 13.07 -3.75
CA SER A 396 28.27 14.27 -2.92
C SER A 396 26.98 14.51 -2.09
N SER A 397 27.08 15.24 -0.97
CA SER A 397 25.89 15.59 -0.15
C SER A 397 24.82 16.31 -0.98
N SER A 398 25.23 17.19 -1.92
CA SER A 398 24.31 17.88 -2.82
C SER A 398 23.56 16.92 -3.76
N ALA A 399 24.26 15.93 -4.34
CA ALA A 399 23.64 14.93 -5.19
C ALA A 399 22.65 14.05 -4.42
N LEU A 400 23.00 13.64 -3.19
CA LEU A 400 22.11 12.89 -2.29
C LEU A 400 20.88 13.71 -1.90
N ALA A 401 21.05 14.99 -1.57
CA ALA A 401 19.94 15.89 -1.24
C ALA A 401 18.98 16.09 -2.43
N MET A 402 19.50 16.19 -3.66
CA MET A 402 18.68 16.22 -4.87
C MET A 402 17.88 14.94 -5.08
N GLN A 403 18.48 13.76 -4.85
CA GLN A 403 17.77 12.48 -4.94
C GLN A 403 16.66 12.40 -3.89
N VAL A 404 16.94 12.77 -2.64
CA VAL A 404 15.95 12.84 -1.55
C VAL A 404 14.79 13.75 -1.93
N ALA A 405 15.07 14.94 -2.48
CA ALA A 405 14.02 15.87 -2.92
C ALA A 405 13.15 15.29 -4.04
N ARG A 406 13.74 14.57 -5.01
CA ARG A 406 12.98 13.88 -6.07
C ARG A 406 12.09 12.78 -5.50
N LEU A 407 12.64 11.93 -4.62
CA LEU A 407 11.90 10.85 -3.95
C LEU A 407 10.71 11.40 -3.16
N ARG A 408 10.91 12.44 -2.34
CA ARG A 408 9.83 13.12 -1.60
C ARG A 408 8.72 13.61 -2.53
N ARG A 409 9.09 14.29 -3.61
CA ARG A 409 8.12 14.78 -4.60
C ARG A 409 7.33 13.64 -5.22
N ARG A 410 7.99 12.55 -5.61
CA ARG A 410 7.33 11.40 -6.22
C ARG A 410 6.37 10.69 -5.27
N VAL A 411 6.75 10.52 -4.01
CA VAL A 411 5.87 10.00 -2.96
C VAL A 411 4.56 10.81 -2.93
N THR A 412 4.65 12.14 -2.84
CA THR A 412 3.47 13.02 -2.83
C THR A 412 2.65 12.95 -4.14
N GLU A 413 3.31 12.82 -5.29
CA GLU A 413 2.63 12.65 -6.58
C GLU A 413 1.80 11.35 -6.62
N ILE A 414 2.36 10.23 -6.17
CA ILE A 414 1.64 8.94 -6.13
C ILE A 414 0.50 8.97 -5.13
N GLU A 415 0.69 9.57 -3.95
CA GLU A 415 -0.41 9.74 -2.99
C GLU A 415 -1.57 10.53 -3.61
N SER A 416 -1.28 11.59 -4.37
CA SER A 416 -2.29 12.36 -5.10
C SER A 416 -2.95 11.55 -6.23
N GLU A 417 -2.18 10.73 -6.96
CA GLU A 417 -2.71 9.80 -7.97
C GLU A 417 -3.65 8.77 -7.34
N LEU A 418 -3.28 8.15 -6.22
CA LEU A 418 -4.10 7.20 -5.48
C LEU A 418 -5.39 7.84 -4.96
N ASN A 419 -5.32 9.02 -4.35
CA ASN A 419 -6.51 9.74 -3.88
C ASN A 419 -7.47 10.06 -5.04
N ARG A 420 -6.95 10.50 -6.19
CA ARG A 420 -7.76 10.76 -7.40
C ARG A 420 -8.38 9.48 -7.95
N LEU A 421 -7.63 8.38 -7.96
CA LEU A 421 -8.11 7.09 -8.44
C LEU A 421 -9.25 6.58 -7.56
N TYR A 422 -9.06 6.53 -6.24
CA TYR A 422 -10.07 6.06 -5.29
C TYR A 422 -11.30 6.96 -5.21
N GLY A 423 -11.15 8.27 -5.45
CA GLY A 423 -12.27 9.21 -5.54
C GLY A 423 -12.99 9.25 -6.90
N SER A 424 -12.60 8.40 -7.86
CA SER A 424 -13.24 8.38 -9.17
C SER A 424 -14.55 7.59 -9.17
N ARG A 425 -15.55 8.02 -9.95
CA ARG A 425 -16.85 7.32 -10.09
C ARG A 425 -16.69 5.87 -10.57
N LEU A 426 -15.69 5.62 -11.42
CA LEU A 426 -15.40 4.27 -11.91
C LEU A 426 -14.91 3.38 -10.78
N TYR A 427 -14.10 3.93 -9.87
CA TYR A 427 -13.65 3.22 -8.69
C TYR A 427 -14.78 2.98 -7.68
N GLU A 428 -15.67 3.95 -7.47
CA GLU A 428 -16.88 3.77 -6.65
C GLU A 428 -17.74 2.61 -7.18
N LEU A 429 -17.94 2.54 -8.51
CA LEU A 429 -18.67 1.45 -9.15
C LEU A 429 -17.93 0.11 -8.99
N PHE A 430 -16.60 0.10 -9.14
CA PHE A 430 -15.77 -1.08 -8.92
C PHE A 430 -15.89 -1.59 -7.48
N ALA A 431 -15.81 -0.70 -6.48
CA ALA A 431 -15.97 -1.04 -5.08
C ALA A 431 -17.38 -1.63 -4.81
N ALA A 432 -18.43 -1.00 -5.34
CA ALA A 432 -19.79 -1.50 -5.24
C ALA A 432 -19.95 -2.89 -5.89
N ALA A 433 -19.32 -3.11 -7.05
CA ALA A 433 -19.34 -4.41 -7.73
C ALA A 433 -18.60 -5.49 -6.93
N LYS A 434 -17.47 -5.15 -6.28
CA LYS A 434 -16.78 -6.07 -5.35
C LYS A 434 -17.65 -6.45 -4.17
N VAL A 435 -18.33 -5.49 -3.55
CA VAL A 435 -19.27 -5.75 -2.43
C VAL A 435 -20.41 -6.67 -2.88
N ALA A 436 -21.01 -6.41 -4.05
CA ALA A 436 -22.05 -7.27 -4.61
C ALA A 436 -21.54 -8.70 -4.89
N SER A 437 -20.34 -8.83 -5.46
CA SER A 437 -19.71 -10.13 -5.74
C SER A 437 -19.52 -10.97 -4.47
N ARG A 438 -19.12 -10.35 -3.35
CA ARG A 438 -19.01 -11.00 -2.04
C ARG A 438 -20.36 -11.51 -1.51
N GLN A 439 -21.47 -10.92 -1.95
CA GLN A 439 -22.83 -11.34 -1.65
C GLN A 439 -23.40 -12.33 -2.68
N GLY A 440 -22.56 -12.82 -3.61
CA GLY A 440 -22.97 -13.74 -4.68
C GLY A 440 -23.77 -13.06 -5.81
N ARG A 441 -23.70 -11.74 -5.91
CA ARG A 441 -24.42 -10.94 -6.93
C ARG A 441 -23.48 -10.40 -7.98
N ASP A 442 -23.97 -10.27 -9.22
CA ASP A 442 -23.23 -9.64 -10.32
C ASP A 442 -23.86 -8.28 -10.65
N LEU A 443 -23.30 -7.22 -10.06
CA LEU A 443 -23.82 -5.86 -10.23
C LEU A 443 -23.83 -5.41 -11.70
N LEU A 444 -22.81 -5.78 -12.49
CA LEU A 444 -22.75 -5.39 -13.89
C LEU A 444 -23.83 -6.10 -14.71
N GLN A 445 -24.13 -7.36 -14.41
CA GLN A 445 -25.23 -8.07 -15.08
C GLN A 445 -26.60 -7.54 -14.66
N GLU A 446 -26.78 -7.19 -13.39
CA GLU A 446 -28.02 -6.54 -12.94
C GLU A 446 -28.24 -5.19 -13.65
N MET A 447 -27.17 -4.40 -13.82
CA MET A 447 -27.22 -3.15 -14.59
C MET A 447 -27.53 -3.41 -16.07
N ALA A 448 -26.90 -4.43 -16.67
CA ALA A 448 -27.17 -4.82 -18.06
C ALA A 448 -28.65 -5.19 -18.28
N GLY A 449 -29.23 -6.00 -17.38
CA GLY A 449 -30.65 -6.37 -17.47
C GLY A 449 -31.60 -5.17 -17.34
N ARG A 450 -31.26 -4.17 -16.51
CA ARG A 450 -32.03 -2.91 -16.44
C ARG A 450 -31.95 -2.12 -17.74
N LEU A 451 -30.77 -2.02 -18.35
CA LEU A 451 -30.58 -1.35 -19.65
C LEU A 451 -31.35 -2.07 -20.76
N GLU A 452 -31.30 -3.40 -20.79
CA GLU A 452 -32.07 -4.22 -21.76
C GLU A 452 -33.58 -3.98 -21.62
N GLY A 453 -34.09 -3.91 -20.39
CA GLY A 453 -35.50 -3.56 -20.15
C GLY A 453 -35.87 -2.16 -20.66
N GLN A 454 -34.99 -1.17 -20.48
CA GLN A 454 -35.20 0.19 -21.00
C GLN A 454 -35.15 0.23 -22.54
N ILE A 455 -34.19 -0.47 -23.15
CA ILE A 455 -34.06 -0.61 -24.59
C ILE A 455 -35.33 -1.24 -25.17
N ALA A 456 -35.79 -2.35 -24.60
CA ALA A 456 -37.01 -3.04 -25.05
C ALA A 456 -38.26 -2.15 -24.93
N ALA A 457 -38.40 -1.40 -23.84
CA ALA A 457 -39.51 -0.47 -23.65
C ALA A 457 -39.51 0.66 -24.69
N ILE A 458 -38.35 1.23 -25.03
CA ILE A 458 -38.24 2.29 -26.04
C ILE A 458 -38.50 1.74 -27.44
N LYS A 459 -37.92 0.57 -27.78
CA LYS A 459 -38.17 -0.13 -29.04
C LYS A 459 -39.67 -0.38 -29.27
N HIS A 460 -40.36 -0.89 -28.24
CA HIS A 460 -41.80 -1.06 -28.27
C HIS A 460 -42.55 0.27 -28.48
N ALA A 461 -42.13 1.36 -27.82
CA ALA A 461 -42.72 2.69 -28.02
C ALA A 461 -42.46 3.28 -29.42
N LEU A 462 -41.35 2.92 -30.07
CA LEU A 462 -41.00 3.32 -31.43
C LEU A 462 -41.64 2.45 -32.52
N GLY A 463 -42.27 1.33 -32.15
CA GLY A 463 -42.86 0.37 -33.08
C GLY A 463 -41.84 -0.50 -33.82
N THR A 464 -40.60 -0.54 -33.33
CA THR A 464 -39.49 -1.35 -33.87
C THR A 464 -39.30 -2.57 -32.97
N THR A 465 -39.97 -3.69 -33.27
CA THR A 465 -39.77 -4.97 -32.57
C THR A 465 -38.47 -5.65 -32.95
#